data_AF-A0A9J6GQX9-F1
#
_entry.id   AF-A0A9J6GQX9-F1
#
_cell.length_a   1.000
_cell.length_b   1.000
_cell.length_c   1.000
_cell.angle_alpha   90.00
_cell.angle_beta   90.00
_cell.angle_gamma   90.00
#
_symmetry.space_group_name_H-M   'P 1'
#
loop_
_entity.id
_entity.type
_entity.pdbx_description
1 polymer ?
#
loop_
_entity_poly.entity_id
_entity_poly.type
_entity_poly.pdbx_seq_one_letter_code
_entity_poly.pdbx_strand_id
1 'polypeptide(L)'
;MVTGVPIYASTNLLLGLNSATMEIIETQKVSQLQRLKPTRVGGHVLTQLGYSTSEFAPREPKPIAPEIKASVTATPIPRNIHPVHHAGRCTAPAKAFRRIYGSNPDTLYTDAADYSAINAKVAAVANWIGEAVTSATVRTGNSMEAEVCALALAVSTRH
;
A
#
# COMPACT_ATOMS: atom_id res chain seq x y z
N MET A 1 -17.14 -24.57 13.18
CA MET A 1 -17.87 -23.50 12.47
C MET A 1 -17.63 -23.72 10.98
N VAL A 2 -18.65 -24.25 10.30
CA VAL A 2 -18.57 -24.76 8.92
C VAL A 2 -18.61 -23.57 7.96
N THR A 3 -17.55 -23.36 7.19
CA THR A 3 -17.55 -22.42 6.07
C THR A 3 -18.43 -22.99 4.97
N GLY A 4 -19.56 -22.32 4.68
CA GLY A 4 -20.50 -22.69 3.62
C GLY A 4 -19.93 -22.44 2.23
N VAL A 5 -18.92 -23.22 1.84
CA VAL A 5 -18.35 -23.22 0.50
C VAL A 5 -18.84 -24.49 -0.20
N PRO A 6 -19.50 -24.38 -1.37
CA PRO A 6 -19.96 -25.55 -2.11
C PRO A 6 -18.78 -26.45 -2.49
N ILE A 7 -19.00 -27.76 -2.45
CA ILE A 7 -17.99 -28.84 -2.59
C ILE A 7 -17.30 -28.82 -3.98
N TYR A 8 -17.83 -28.04 -4.93
CA TYR A 8 -17.34 -27.86 -6.30
C TYR A 8 -16.64 -26.51 -6.54
N ALA A 9 -16.24 -25.78 -5.50
CA ALA A 9 -15.46 -24.56 -5.64
C ALA A 9 -14.07 -24.84 -6.25
N SER A 10 -13.74 -24.15 -7.34
CA SER A 10 -12.47 -24.29 -8.05
C SER A 10 -11.29 -23.93 -7.14
N THR A 11 -10.16 -24.65 -7.24
CA THR A 11 -8.96 -24.43 -6.41
C THR A 11 -8.46 -22.98 -6.43
N ASN A 12 -8.60 -22.30 -7.57
CA ASN A 12 -8.25 -20.89 -7.74
C ASN A 12 -9.14 -19.94 -6.93
N LEU A 13 -10.43 -20.29 -6.73
CA LEU A 13 -11.35 -19.51 -5.90
C LEU A 13 -10.96 -19.62 -4.42
N LEU A 14 -10.61 -20.83 -3.97
CA LEU A 14 -10.15 -21.09 -2.60
C LEU A 14 -8.81 -20.38 -2.29
N LEU A 15 -7.86 -20.40 -3.23
CA LEU A 15 -6.59 -19.68 -3.12
C LEU A 15 -6.79 -18.15 -3.10
N GLY A 16 -7.67 -17.62 -3.96
CA GLY A 16 -7.99 -16.20 -4.00
C GLY A 16 -8.71 -15.71 -2.74
N LEU A 17 -9.65 -16.51 -2.21
CA LEU A 17 -10.35 -16.21 -0.95
C LEU A 17 -9.39 -16.20 0.24
N ASN A 18 -8.47 -17.16 0.34
CA ASN A 18 -7.49 -17.19 1.43
C ASN A 18 -6.53 -16.00 1.35
N SER A 19 -6.09 -15.60 0.16
CA SER A 19 -5.19 -14.46 -0.02
C SER A 19 -5.88 -13.13 0.37
N ALA A 20 -7.10 -12.91 -0.13
CA ALA A 20 -7.86 -11.69 0.19
C ALA A 20 -8.30 -11.62 1.66
N THR A 21 -8.62 -12.76 2.29
CA THR A 21 -8.99 -12.78 3.71
C THR A 21 -7.78 -12.53 4.61
N MET A 22 -6.61 -13.08 4.28
CA MET A 22 -5.36 -12.75 4.98
C MET A 22 -5.03 -11.27 4.84
N GLU A 23 -5.14 -10.69 3.65
CA GLU A 23 -4.91 -9.27 3.41
C GLU A 23 -5.84 -8.38 4.26
N ILE A 24 -7.13 -8.74 4.37
CA ILE A 24 -8.09 -8.02 5.23
C ILE A 24 -7.72 -8.14 6.70
N ILE A 25 -7.36 -9.35 7.16
CA ILE A 25 -6.95 -9.60 8.55
C ILE A 25 -5.70 -8.79 8.89
N GLU A 26 -4.72 -8.80 8.00
CA GLU A 26 -3.47 -8.05 8.15
C GLU A 26 -3.72 -6.54 8.15
N THR A 27 -4.50 -6.04 7.20
CA THR A 27 -4.88 -4.61 7.13
C THR A 27 -5.58 -4.16 8.41
N GLN A 28 -6.54 -4.95 8.91
CA GLN A 28 -7.25 -4.64 10.13
C GLN A 28 -6.34 -4.72 11.37
N LYS A 29 -5.45 -5.71 11.43
CA LYS A 29 -4.45 -5.83 12.50
C LYS A 29 -3.52 -4.62 12.52
N VAL A 30 -2.99 -4.19 11.36
CA VAL A 30 -2.12 -3.02 11.23
C VAL A 30 -2.86 -1.75 11.70
N SER A 31 -4.11 -1.55 11.27
CA SER A 31 -4.94 -0.41 11.67
C SER A 31 -5.16 -0.36 13.20
N GLN A 32 -5.49 -1.50 13.83
CA GLN A 32 -5.68 -1.57 15.29
C GLN A 32 -4.36 -1.32 16.04
N LEU A 33 -3.25 -1.89 15.57
CA LEU A 33 -1.93 -1.64 16.15
C LEU A 33 -1.54 -0.16 16.07
N GLN A 34 -1.74 0.48 14.92
CA GLN A 34 -1.47 1.92 14.74
C GLN A 34 -2.33 2.78 15.65
N ARG A 35 -3.60 2.41 15.88
CA ARG A 35 -4.51 3.15 16.77
C ARG A 35 -4.16 3.00 18.25
N LEU A 36 -3.73 1.81 18.67
CA LEU A 36 -3.44 1.51 20.08
C LEU A 36 -2.07 2.03 20.53
N LYS A 37 -1.05 1.98 19.67
CA LYS A 37 0.33 2.42 19.95
C LYS A 37 0.48 3.82 20.55
N PRO A 38 -0.16 4.88 20.03
CA PRO A 38 0.00 6.24 20.58
C PRO A 38 -0.71 6.43 21.93
N THR A 39 -1.58 5.49 22.34
CA THR A 39 -2.28 5.58 23.62
C THR A 39 -1.45 4.95 24.74
N ARG A 40 -1.42 5.59 25.92
CA ARG A 40 -0.67 5.08 27.08
C ARG A 40 -1.07 3.65 27.47
N VAL A 41 -2.38 3.36 27.45
CA VAL A 41 -2.92 2.03 27.79
C VAL A 41 -2.65 1.03 26.66
N GLY A 42 -2.88 1.41 25.40
CA GLY A 42 -2.65 0.54 24.27
C GLY A 42 -1.18 0.16 24.09
N GLY A 43 -0.25 1.10 24.29
CA GLY A 43 1.19 0.81 24.30
C GLY A 43 1.59 -0.19 25.38
N HIS A 44 1.02 -0.08 26.60
CA HIS A 44 1.26 -1.03 27.69
C HIS A 44 0.73 -2.44 27.36
N VAL A 45 -0.51 -2.54 26.88
CA VAL A 45 -1.13 -3.82 26.49
C VAL A 45 -0.35 -4.49 25.35
N LEU A 46 0.08 -3.72 24.35
CA LEU A 46 0.87 -4.25 23.24
C LEU A 46 2.23 -4.77 23.70
N THR A 47 2.87 -4.08 24.64
CA THR A 47 4.14 -4.54 25.25
C THR A 47 3.94 -5.84 26.02
N GLN A 48 2.85 -5.97 26.79
CA GLN A 48 2.50 -7.22 27.49
C GLN A 48 2.24 -8.39 26.54
N LEU A 49 1.66 -8.12 25.36
CA LEU A 49 1.41 -9.11 24.32
C LEU A 49 2.66 -9.44 23.48
N GLY A 50 3.83 -8.88 23.82
CA GLY A 50 5.10 -9.15 23.13
C GLY A 50 5.25 -8.41 21.80
N TYR A 51 4.40 -7.42 21.49
CA TYR A 51 4.59 -6.56 20.32
C TYR A 51 5.68 -5.52 20.61
N SER A 52 6.70 -5.46 19.77
CA SER A 52 7.70 -4.38 19.81
C SER A 52 7.03 -3.04 19.53
N THR A 53 6.97 -2.16 20.54
CA THR A 53 6.45 -0.79 20.40
C THR A 53 7.46 0.13 19.71
N SER A 54 8.74 -0.27 19.66
CA SER A 54 9.84 0.46 19.03
C SER A 54 9.81 0.42 17.49
N GLU A 55 9.39 -0.68 16.88
CA GLU A 55 9.43 -0.86 15.41
C GLU A 55 8.34 -0.09 14.66
N PHE A 56 7.43 0.54 15.40
CA PHE A 56 6.25 1.19 14.84
C PHE A 56 5.90 2.49 15.56
N ALA A 57 6.85 3.10 16.26
CA ALA A 57 6.71 4.50 16.62
C ALA A 57 6.42 5.25 15.30
N PRO A 58 5.34 6.03 15.19
CA PRO A 58 5.11 6.83 14.01
C PRO A 58 6.34 7.72 13.87
N ARG A 59 7.19 7.45 12.89
CA ARG A 59 8.13 8.45 12.41
C ARG A 59 7.22 9.56 11.92
N GLU A 60 7.13 10.64 12.68
CA GLU A 60 6.33 11.77 12.25
C GLU A 60 6.81 12.14 10.85
N PRO A 61 5.91 12.16 9.85
CA PRO A 61 6.28 12.55 8.50
C PRO A 61 6.94 13.92 8.59
N LYS A 62 8.20 14.01 8.18
CA LYS A 62 8.86 15.33 8.12
C LYS A 62 8.03 16.20 7.19
N PRO A 63 7.66 17.42 7.60
CA PRO A 63 6.90 18.31 6.75
C PRO A 63 7.68 18.57 5.45
N ILE A 64 7.01 18.37 4.32
CA ILE A 64 7.56 18.68 3.00
C ILE A 64 7.59 20.19 2.84
N ALA A 65 8.68 20.73 2.30
CA ALA A 65 8.81 22.15 2.01
C ALA A 65 7.64 22.63 1.12
N PRO A 66 7.03 23.79 1.42
CA PRO A 66 5.82 24.25 0.74
C PRO A 66 6.00 24.41 -0.77
N GLU A 67 7.21 24.72 -1.23
CA GLU A 67 7.56 24.86 -2.65
C GLU A 67 7.40 23.51 -3.39
N ILE A 68 7.91 22.44 -2.79
CA ILE A 68 7.80 21.08 -3.33
C ILE A 68 6.34 20.63 -3.31
N LYS A 69 5.62 20.92 -2.22
CA LYS A 69 4.21 20.55 -2.09
C LYS A 69 3.34 21.23 -3.15
N ALA A 70 3.64 22.46 -3.54
CA ALA A 70 2.93 23.17 -4.61
C ALA A 70 3.14 22.56 -6.00
N SER A 71 4.30 21.92 -6.25
CA SER A 71 4.58 21.23 -7.51
C SER A 71 3.92 19.86 -7.66
N VAL A 72 3.38 19.28 -6.58
CA VAL A 72 2.78 17.95 -6.57
C VAL A 72 1.26 18.06 -6.45
N THR A 73 0.54 17.61 -7.48
CA THR A 73 -0.92 17.53 -7.46
C THR A 73 -1.36 16.11 -7.13
N ALA A 74 -1.95 15.92 -5.95
CA ALA A 74 -2.60 14.67 -5.58
C ALA A 74 -4.10 14.76 -5.83
N THR A 75 -4.65 13.81 -6.59
CA THR A 75 -6.11 13.73 -6.78
C THR A 75 -6.76 13.16 -5.51
N PRO A 76 -7.85 13.75 -5.01
CA PRO A 76 -8.50 13.25 -3.81
C PRO A 76 -9.03 11.82 -4.00
N ILE A 77 -8.71 10.96 -3.04
CA ILE A 77 -9.30 9.61 -2.96
C ILE A 77 -10.77 9.74 -2.55
N PRO A 78 -11.70 9.03 -3.20
CA PRO A 78 -13.10 9.16 -2.86
C PRO A 78 -13.35 8.67 -1.42
N ARG A 79 -14.06 9.49 -0.63
CA ARG A 79 -14.41 9.16 0.75
C ARG A 79 -15.62 8.22 0.80
N ASN A 80 -15.76 7.44 1.88
CA ASN A 80 -16.88 6.54 2.13
C ASN A 80 -17.08 5.45 1.06
N ILE A 81 -15.98 4.87 0.57
CA ILE A 81 -16.02 3.71 -0.33
C ILE A 81 -16.14 2.43 0.51
N HIS A 82 -17.24 1.68 0.34
CA HIS A 82 -17.35 0.32 0.85
C HIS A 82 -16.81 -0.67 -0.18
N PRO A 83 -15.83 -1.53 0.16
CA PRO A 83 -15.12 -2.37 -0.83
C PRO A 83 -16.05 -3.32 -1.61
N VAL A 84 -17.08 -3.88 -0.94
CA VAL A 84 -18.06 -4.79 -1.57
C VAL A 84 -19.16 -4.03 -2.32
N HIS A 85 -19.89 -3.12 -1.64
CA HIS A 85 -21.04 -2.43 -2.22
C HIS A 85 -20.69 -1.35 -3.25
N HIS A 86 -19.44 -0.88 -3.28
CA HIS A 86 -19.02 0.23 -4.14
C HIS A 86 -17.80 -0.13 -5.02
N ALA A 87 -17.65 -1.39 -5.40
CA ALA A 87 -16.54 -1.86 -6.26
C ALA A 87 -16.38 -1.05 -7.56
N GLY A 88 -17.49 -0.62 -8.18
CA GLY A 88 -17.46 0.28 -9.34
C GLY A 88 -16.83 1.64 -9.02
N ARG A 89 -17.11 2.21 -7.84
CA ARG A 89 -16.52 3.48 -7.38
C ARG A 89 -15.07 3.31 -6.93
N CYS A 90 -14.67 2.15 -6.43
CA CYS A 90 -13.26 1.83 -6.15
C CYS A 90 -12.42 1.87 -7.43
N THR A 91 -12.94 1.28 -8.52
CA THR A 91 -12.17 1.10 -9.76
C THR A 91 -12.30 2.26 -10.73
N ALA A 92 -13.31 3.11 -10.58
CA ALA A 92 -13.54 4.25 -11.47
C ALA A 92 -12.34 5.23 -11.56
N PRO A 93 -11.67 5.62 -10.47
CA PRO A 93 -10.49 6.49 -10.54
C PRO A 93 -9.34 5.84 -11.31
N ALA A 94 -9.00 4.59 -11.01
CA ALA A 94 -7.93 3.86 -11.71
C ALA A 94 -8.22 3.74 -13.22
N LYS A 95 -9.48 3.45 -13.59
CA LYS A 95 -9.92 3.41 -15.00
C LYS A 95 -9.83 4.79 -15.64
N ALA A 96 -10.21 5.85 -14.93
CA ALA A 96 -10.13 7.22 -15.44
C ALA A 96 -8.67 7.63 -15.67
N PHE A 97 -7.77 7.35 -14.72
CA PHE A 97 -6.33 7.61 -14.88
C PHE A 97 -5.72 6.83 -16.04
N ARG A 98 -6.03 5.53 -16.15
CA ARG A 98 -5.57 4.74 -17.29
C ARG A 98 -6.10 5.27 -18.62
N ARG A 99 -7.34 5.78 -18.67
CA ARG A 99 -7.91 6.39 -19.87
C ARG A 99 -7.24 7.72 -20.25
N ILE A 100 -6.91 8.56 -19.27
CA ILE A 100 -6.35 9.89 -19.51
C ILE A 100 -4.83 9.81 -19.76
N TYR A 101 -4.12 9.01 -18.97
CA TYR A 101 -2.66 8.99 -18.91
C TYR A 101 -2.04 7.69 -19.45
N GLY A 102 -2.82 6.63 -19.65
CA GLY A 102 -2.27 5.31 -19.97
C GLY A 102 -1.60 5.20 -21.35
N SER A 103 -1.84 6.14 -22.26
CA SER A 103 -1.16 6.22 -23.56
C SER A 103 -0.10 7.32 -23.61
N ASN A 104 0.14 8.05 -22.51
CA ASN A 104 1.13 9.12 -22.47
C ASN A 104 2.52 8.52 -22.16
N PRO A 105 3.53 8.72 -23.04
CA PRO A 105 4.90 8.27 -22.81
C PRO A 105 5.52 8.75 -21.48
N ASP A 106 5.09 9.89 -20.97
CA ASP A 106 5.59 10.48 -19.72
C ASP A 106 4.94 9.88 -18.46
N THR A 107 3.99 8.95 -18.62
CA THR A 107 3.34 8.29 -17.48
C THR A 107 4.22 7.20 -16.90
N LEU A 108 4.49 7.32 -15.60
CA LEU A 108 5.18 6.30 -14.81
C LEU A 108 4.22 5.72 -13.76
N TYR A 109 4.25 4.40 -13.61
CA TYR A 109 3.57 3.68 -12.54
C TYR A 109 4.59 3.28 -11.49
N THR A 110 4.23 3.43 -10.21
CA THR A 110 5.10 3.12 -9.08
C THR A 110 4.42 2.18 -8.13
N ASP A 111 5.16 1.24 -7.57
CA ASP A 111 4.68 0.37 -6.51
C ASP A 111 5.81 -0.02 -5.57
N ALA A 112 5.45 -0.47 -4.37
CA ALA A 112 6.39 -1.01 -3.40
C ALA A 112 5.86 -2.29 -2.75
N ALA A 113 6.72 -3.32 -2.70
CA ALA A 113 6.35 -4.64 -2.18
C ALA A 113 7.44 -5.21 -1.27
N ASP A 114 7.07 -6.16 -0.41
CA ASP A 114 8.00 -6.86 0.47
C ASP A 114 8.89 -7.86 -0.29
N TYR A 115 10.16 -7.96 0.13
CA TYR A 115 10.95 -9.13 -0.21
C TYR A 115 10.53 -10.30 0.68
N SER A 116 10.38 -11.48 0.09
CA SER A 116 10.02 -12.70 0.84
C SER A 116 11.14 -13.21 1.75
N ALA A 117 12.41 -12.94 1.41
CA ALA A 117 13.57 -13.54 2.07
C ALA A 117 14.35 -12.60 3.00
N ILE A 118 14.16 -11.27 2.87
CA ILE A 118 14.93 -10.27 3.62
C ILE A 118 14.00 -9.19 4.16
N ASN A 119 14.36 -8.58 5.30
CA ASN A 119 13.63 -7.44 5.86
C ASN A 119 13.93 -6.15 5.07
N ALA A 120 13.42 -6.10 3.85
CA ALA A 120 13.50 -4.98 2.94
C ALA A 120 12.29 -4.99 2.01
N LYS A 121 12.06 -3.87 1.34
CA LYS A 121 11.02 -3.70 0.32
C LYS A 121 11.66 -3.36 -1.03
N VAL A 122 11.06 -3.82 -2.11
CA VAL A 122 11.39 -3.37 -3.47
C VAL A 122 10.51 -2.16 -3.80
N ALA A 123 11.12 -1.08 -4.26
CA ALA A 123 10.45 0.03 -4.92
C ALA A 123 10.64 -0.14 -6.42
N ALA A 124 9.56 -0.14 -7.20
CA ALA A 124 9.60 -0.38 -8.63
C ALA A 124 8.92 0.75 -9.39
N VAL A 125 9.47 1.08 -10.56
CA VAL A 125 8.92 2.06 -11.51
C VAL A 125 8.77 1.39 -12.86
N ALA A 126 7.58 1.50 -13.45
CA ALA A 126 7.27 1.00 -14.78
C ALA A 126 6.78 2.11 -15.70
N ASN A 127 7.07 1.98 -17.01
CA ASN A 127 6.57 2.91 -18.02
C ASN A 127 5.09 2.67 -18.36
N TRP A 128 4.54 3.50 -19.23
CA TRP A 128 3.14 3.43 -19.66
C TRP A 128 2.74 2.09 -20.33
N ILE A 129 3.70 1.35 -20.88
CA ILE A 129 3.50 0.03 -21.52
C ILE A 129 3.59 -1.10 -20.47
N GLY A 130 4.10 -0.81 -19.28
CA GLY A 130 4.28 -1.76 -18.18
C GLY A 130 5.68 -2.38 -18.10
N GLU A 131 6.66 -1.84 -18.83
CA GLU A 131 8.04 -2.29 -18.74
C GLU A 131 8.74 -1.63 -17.55
N ALA A 132 9.55 -2.40 -16.83
CA ALA A 132 10.32 -1.89 -15.69
C ALA A 132 11.38 -0.89 -16.18
N VAL A 133 11.31 0.34 -15.66
CA VAL A 133 12.27 1.42 -15.94
C VAL A 133 13.42 1.36 -14.94
N THR A 134 13.09 1.25 -13.66
CA THR A 134 14.09 1.18 -12.58
C THR A 134 13.48 0.54 -11.34
N SER A 135 14.34 0.06 -10.45
CA SER A 135 13.95 -0.45 -9.14
C SER A 135 15.04 -0.19 -8.11
N ALA A 136 14.64 -0.18 -6.85
CA ALA A 136 15.56 -0.03 -5.73
C ALA A 136 15.15 -0.92 -4.56
N THR A 137 16.13 -1.45 -3.84
CA THR A 137 15.91 -2.11 -2.55
C THR A 137 15.94 -1.07 -1.45
N VAL A 138 14.81 -0.93 -0.74
CA VAL A 138 14.66 -0.03 0.40
C VAL A 138 14.71 -0.88 1.68
N ARG A 139 15.75 -0.69 2.49
CA ARG A 139 15.87 -1.35 3.80
C ARG A 139 14.96 -0.68 4.82
N THR A 140 13.67 -1.00 4.76
CA THR A 140 12.65 -0.51 5.71
C THR A 140 11.59 -1.59 5.95
N GLY A 141 11.05 -1.62 7.17
CA GLY A 141 9.85 -2.39 7.51
C GLY A 141 8.54 -1.61 7.28
N ASN A 142 8.62 -0.33 6.89
CA ASN A 142 7.46 0.54 6.73
C ASN A 142 7.05 0.63 5.24
N SER A 143 5.85 0.16 4.90
CA SER A 143 5.32 0.21 3.52
C SER A 143 5.21 1.65 3.00
N MET A 144 4.84 2.61 3.84
CA MET A 144 4.74 4.01 3.44
C MET A 144 6.09 4.61 3.05
N GLU A 145 7.17 4.28 3.79
CA GLU A 145 8.51 4.74 3.43
C GLU A 145 8.92 4.17 2.06
N ALA A 146 8.61 2.91 1.80
CA ALA A 146 8.92 2.27 0.52
C ALA A 146 8.11 2.86 -0.65
N GLU A 147 6.81 3.14 -0.47
CA GLU A 147 5.97 3.81 -1.47
C GLU A 147 6.49 5.21 -1.81
N VAL A 148 6.86 6.00 -0.79
CA VAL A 148 7.44 7.33 -0.99
C VAL A 148 8.78 7.24 -1.72
N CYS A 149 9.60 6.23 -1.40
CA CYS A 149 10.82 5.95 -2.15
C CYS A 149 10.55 5.59 -3.62
N ALA A 150 9.51 4.80 -3.91
CA ALA A 150 9.13 4.48 -5.29
C ALA A 150 8.70 5.73 -6.09
N LEU A 151 7.93 6.62 -5.46
CA LEU A 151 7.57 7.91 -6.05
C LEU A 151 8.80 8.81 -6.30
N ALA A 152 9.69 8.92 -5.31
CA ALA A 152 10.93 9.69 -5.44
C ALA A 152 11.83 9.12 -6.55
N LEU A 153 11.92 7.79 -6.65
CA LEU A 153 12.64 7.10 -7.69
C LEU A 153 12.07 7.44 -9.07
N ALA A 154 10.75 7.42 -9.24
CA ALA A 154 10.12 7.79 -10.51
C ALA A 154 10.41 9.25 -10.89
N VAL A 155 10.32 10.19 -9.94
CA VAL A 155 10.65 11.61 -10.19
C VAL A 155 12.11 11.78 -10.61
N SER A 156 13.04 11.04 -10.00
CA SER A 156 14.47 11.10 -10.35
C SER A 156 14.81 10.48 -11.71
N THR A 157 13.93 9.63 -12.24
CA THR A 157 14.14 8.91 -13.51
C THR A 157 13.55 9.64 -14.71
N ARG A 158 12.69 10.65 -14.46
CA ARG A 158 12.10 11.47 -15.50
C ARG A 158 13.16 12.43 -16.06
N HIS A 159 13.60 12.18 -17.29
CA HIS A 159 14.47 13.07 -18.07
C HIS A 159 13.68 14.07 -18.90
#